data_AF-A0A0F9BN22-F1
#
_entry.id   AF-A0A0F9BN22-F1
#
_cell.length_a   1.000
_cell.length_b   1.000
_cell.length_c   1.000
_cell.angle_alpha   90.00
_cell.angle_beta   90.00
_cell.angle_gamma   90.00
#
_symmetry.space_group_name_H-M   'P 1'
#
loop_
_entity.id
_entity.type
_entity.pdbx_description
1 polymer ?
#
loop_
_entity_poly.entity_id
_entity_poly.type
_entity_poly.pdbx_seq_one_letter_code
_entity_poly.pdbx_strand_id
1 'polypeptide(L)'
;MSLGVHGLHADEVDSRIKRQPLKAKKETIMIRMMWNKRTRMMLLVGVLAVTFGLFVSSASANMEAAKKWVDNEFQPSTLSKAEQMKEMEWFMNAAKPFKGMHIKVVSETIPTHEYEAKVLAKAFEEITGIKVSHDLIQEGDVIEKLQTQWASGKNIYDAYI
;
A
#
# COMPACT_ATOMS: atom_id res chain seq x y z
N MET A 1 29.09 -35.18 -91.23
CA MET A 1 29.95 -36.15 -90.51
C MET A 1 30.43 -35.51 -89.22
N SER A 2 30.31 -36.25 -88.11
CA SER A 2 31.03 -36.15 -86.82
C SER A 2 30.81 -34.96 -85.86
N LEU A 3 29.93 -35.20 -84.88
CA LEU A 3 30.08 -35.10 -83.42
C LEU A 3 31.22 -34.26 -82.79
N GLY A 4 30.83 -33.47 -81.79
CA GLY A 4 31.71 -32.97 -80.72
C GLY A 4 30.91 -32.23 -79.65
N VAL A 5 30.96 -32.72 -78.41
CA VAL A 5 30.07 -32.42 -77.27
C VAL A 5 30.85 -31.69 -76.17
N HIS A 6 30.13 -31.08 -75.22
CA HIS A 6 30.50 -30.81 -73.81
C HIS A 6 31.22 -29.50 -73.45
N GLY A 7 30.57 -28.72 -72.56
CA GLY A 7 31.17 -27.60 -71.84
C GLY A 7 30.19 -26.71 -71.06
N LEU A 8 29.18 -27.28 -70.39
CA LEU A 8 28.30 -26.57 -69.46
C LEU A 8 28.38 -27.28 -68.10
N HIS A 9 29.10 -26.74 -67.12
CA HIS A 9 28.86 -26.95 -65.67
C HIS A 9 30.03 -26.43 -64.83
N ALA A 10 29.77 -25.51 -63.89
CA ALA A 10 30.06 -25.72 -62.45
C ALA A 10 29.95 -24.45 -61.58
N ASP A 11 29.95 -23.23 -62.12
CA ASP A 11 30.30 -22.07 -61.28
C ASP A 11 29.13 -21.25 -60.72
N GLU A 12 27.89 -21.46 -61.18
CA GLU A 12 26.74 -20.63 -60.75
C GLU A 12 25.90 -21.25 -59.61
N VAL A 13 26.06 -22.54 -59.32
CA VAL A 13 25.20 -23.27 -58.37
C VAL A 13 25.68 -23.13 -56.90
N ASP A 14 26.97 -22.91 -56.64
CA ASP A 14 27.51 -22.86 -55.26
C ASP A 14 27.18 -21.55 -54.50
N SER A 15 26.90 -20.45 -55.22
CA SER A 15 26.66 -19.14 -54.57
C SER A 15 25.25 -18.97 -53.99
N ARG A 16 24.29 -19.81 -54.40
CA ARG A 16 22.90 -19.81 -53.90
C ARG A 16 22.73 -20.66 -52.64
N ILE A 17 23.50 -21.73 -52.50
CA ILE A 17 23.38 -22.67 -51.37
C ILE A 17 23.90 -22.05 -50.06
N LYS A 18 24.92 -21.17 -50.12
CA LYS A 18 25.52 -20.55 -48.92
C LYS A 18 24.74 -19.35 -48.34
N ARG A 19 23.80 -18.73 -49.07
CA ARG A 19 23.09 -17.51 -48.61
C ARG A 19 21.74 -17.76 -47.92
N GLN A 20 21.10 -18.90 -48.17
CA GLN A 20 19.84 -19.27 -47.52
C GLN A 20 19.91 -19.53 -45.99
N PRO A 21 20.94 -20.22 -45.43
CA PRO A 21 20.91 -20.58 -44.01
C PRO A 21 21.08 -19.37 -43.08
N LEU A 22 21.71 -18.30 -43.54
CA LEU A 22 21.99 -17.10 -42.74
C LEU A 22 20.77 -16.17 -42.61
N LYS A 23 19.89 -16.12 -43.62
CA LYS A 23 18.70 -15.26 -43.60
C LYS A 23 17.62 -15.85 -42.68
N ALA A 24 17.35 -17.15 -42.79
CA ALA A 24 16.43 -17.87 -41.93
C ALA A 24 16.84 -17.79 -40.45
N LYS A 25 18.14 -17.99 -40.14
CA LYS A 25 18.66 -17.90 -38.77
C LYS A 25 18.52 -16.50 -38.17
N LYS A 26 18.74 -15.44 -38.96
CA LYS A 26 18.54 -14.05 -38.53
C LYS A 26 17.07 -13.73 -38.27
N GLU A 27 16.16 -14.18 -39.13
CA GLU A 27 14.72 -14.01 -38.95
C GLU A 27 14.22 -14.74 -37.70
N THR A 28 14.69 -15.96 -37.43
CA THR A 28 14.38 -16.69 -36.19
C THR A 28 14.90 -15.98 -34.94
N ILE A 29 16.12 -15.43 -34.97
CA ILE A 29 16.70 -14.68 -33.85
C ILE A 29 15.91 -13.39 -33.60
N MET A 30 15.56 -12.66 -34.66
CA MET A 30 14.78 -11.41 -34.57
C MET A 30 13.37 -11.67 -34.03
N ILE A 31 12.69 -12.71 -34.49
CA ILE A 31 11.36 -13.11 -33.99
C ILE A 31 11.44 -13.48 -32.49
N ARG A 32 12.45 -14.25 -32.08
CA ARG A 32 12.66 -14.62 -30.68
C ARG A 32 13.02 -13.42 -29.79
N MET A 33 13.78 -12.46 -30.31
CA MET A 33 14.13 -11.23 -29.62
C MET A 33 12.91 -10.29 -29.48
N MET A 34 12.08 -10.19 -30.52
CA MET A 34 10.83 -9.43 -30.51
C MET A 34 9.79 -10.04 -29.56
N TRP A 35 9.71 -11.38 -29.51
CA TRP A 35 8.88 -12.10 -28.54
C TRP A 35 9.32 -11.78 -27.11
N ASN A 36 10.61 -11.92 -26.78
CA ASN A 36 11.13 -11.65 -25.44
C ASN A 36 10.92 -10.19 -24.99
N LYS A 37 11.01 -9.21 -25.90
CA LYS A 37 10.73 -7.79 -25.58
C LYS A 37 9.26 -7.56 -25.27
N ARG A 38 8.34 -8.16 -26.05
CA ARG A 38 6.88 -8.04 -25.82
C ARG A 38 6.46 -8.73 -24.52
N THR A 39 7.00 -9.91 -24.21
CA THR A 39 6.72 -10.62 -22.96
C THR A 39 7.24 -9.86 -21.74
N ARG A 40 8.45 -9.29 -21.81
CA ARG A 40 8.99 -8.42 -20.73
C ARG A 40 8.17 -7.15 -20.54
N MET A 41 7.72 -6.53 -21.63
CA MET A 41 6.89 -5.34 -21.57
C MET A 41 5.49 -5.65 -21.00
N MET A 42 4.88 -6.77 -21.36
CA MET A 42 3.61 -7.21 -20.77
C MET A 42 3.74 -7.58 -19.28
N LEU A 43 4.86 -8.19 -18.86
CA LEU A 43 5.13 -8.46 -17.45
C LEU A 43 5.29 -7.16 -16.63
N LEU A 44 5.99 -6.15 -17.17
CA LEU A 44 6.15 -4.86 -16.49
C LEU A 44 4.83 -4.10 -16.35
N VAL A 45 3.96 -4.13 -17.36
CA VAL A 45 2.61 -3.53 -17.30
C VAL A 45 1.71 -4.28 -16.30
N GLY A 46 1.79 -5.61 -16.26
CA GLY A 46 1.05 -6.44 -15.30
C GLY A 46 1.43 -6.16 -13.85
N VAL A 47 2.73 -6.01 -13.55
CA VAL A 47 3.21 -5.68 -12.20
C VAL A 47 2.72 -4.30 -11.76
N LEU A 48 2.74 -3.31 -12.65
CA LEU A 48 2.30 -1.94 -12.33
C LEU A 48 0.79 -1.88 -12.01
N ALA A 49 -0.03 -2.64 -12.75
CA ALA A 49 -1.48 -2.73 -12.52
C ALA A 49 -1.83 -3.39 -11.17
N VAL A 50 -1.09 -4.44 -10.78
CA VAL A 50 -1.28 -5.10 -9.48
C VAL A 50 -0.87 -4.18 -8.32
N THR A 51 0.19 -3.39 -8.47
CA THR A 51 0.62 -2.45 -7.42
C THR A 51 -0.35 -1.28 -7.22
N PHE A 52 -1.08 -0.85 -8.24
CA PHE A 52 -2.04 0.27 -8.12
C PHE A 52 -3.37 -0.16 -7.48
N GLY A 53 -3.79 -1.42 -7.67
CA GLY A 53 -5.04 -1.96 -7.11
C GLY A 53 -5.05 -2.08 -5.59
N LEU A 54 -3.87 -2.22 -4.94
CA LEU A 54 -3.76 -2.43 -3.50
C LEU A 54 -3.90 -1.15 -2.66
N PHE A 55 -3.81 0.04 -3.26
CA PHE A 55 -3.87 1.30 -2.50
C PHE A 55 -5.28 1.88 -2.36
N VAL A 56 -6.23 1.53 -3.23
CA VAL A 56 -7.59 2.12 -3.23
C VAL A 56 -8.51 1.51 -2.17
N SER A 57 -8.29 0.26 -1.75
CA SER A 57 -9.21 -0.44 -0.84
C SER A 57 -9.21 0.07 0.61
N SER A 58 -8.17 0.80 1.05
CA SER A 58 -8.08 1.21 2.46
C SER A 58 -8.92 2.44 2.81
N ALA A 59 -9.16 3.33 1.86
CA ALA A 59 -9.95 4.54 2.10
C ALA A 59 -11.44 4.25 2.27
N SER A 60 -11.97 3.24 1.57
CA SER A 60 -13.37 2.84 1.66
C SER A 60 -13.71 2.16 2.99
N ALA A 61 -12.80 1.33 3.52
CA ALA A 61 -13.02 0.62 4.78
C ALA A 61 -13.09 1.58 5.98
N ASN A 62 -12.21 2.58 6.03
CA ASN A 62 -12.21 3.58 7.10
C ASN A 62 -13.47 4.47 7.09
N MET A 63 -14.01 4.77 5.90
CA MET A 63 -15.24 5.55 5.77
C MET A 63 -16.47 4.78 6.25
N GLU A 64 -16.51 3.46 6.02
CA GLU A 64 -17.54 2.58 6.56
C GLU A 64 -17.48 2.52 8.09
N ALA A 65 -16.27 2.40 8.65
CA ALA A 65 -16.06 2.47 10.10
C ALA A 65 -16.55 3.82 10.67
N ALA A 66 -16.17 4.94 10.04
CA ALA A 66 -16.63 6.27 10.46
C ALA A 66 -18.16 6.37 10.48
N LYS A 67 -18.83 5.89 9.42
CA LYS A 67 -20.29 5.87 9.34
C LYS A 67 -20.91 5.04 10.48
N LYS A 68 -20.35 3.86 10.76
CA LYS A 68 -20.80 2.99 11.86
C LYS A 68 -20.69 3.70 13.21
N TRP A 69 -19.58 4.38 13.50
CA TRP A 69 -19.40 5.11 14.76
C TRP A 69 -20.33 6.32 14.88
N VAL A 70 -20.51 7.07 13.79
CA VAL A 70 -21.49 8.17 13.71
C VAL A 70 -22.92 7.67 13.97
N ASP A 71 -23.30 6.53 13.38
CA ASP A 71 -24.66 6.01 13.49
C ASP A 71 -25.00 5.46 14.89
N ASN A 72 -24.00 4.97 15.65
CA ASN A 72 -24.23 4.21 16.88
C ASN A 72 -23.71 4.85 18.17
N GLU A 73 -22.54 5.51 18.14
CA GLU A 73 -21.86 5.98 19.34
C GLU A 73 -21.85 7.51 19.44
N PHE A 74 -21.69 8.22 18.33
CA PHE A 74 -21.57 9.68 18.33
C PHE A 74 -22.92 10.40 18.28
N GLN A 75 -23.89 9.86 19.04
CA GLN A 75 -25.23 10.41 19.17
C GLN A 75 -25.61 10.63 20.64
N PRO A 76 -26.41 11.67 20.95
CA PRO A 76 -26.95 12.67 20.03
C PRO A 76 -25.90 13.69 19.56
N SER A 77 -26.09 14.26 18.38
CA SER A 77 -25.22 15.31 17.84
C SER A 77 -26.01 16.56 17.47
N THR A 78 -25.36 17.72 17.60
CA THR A 78 -25.86 19.00 17.08
C THR A 78 -25.71 19.11 15.56
N LEU A 79 -24.85 18.29 14.96
CA LEU A 79 -24.62 18.23 13.53
C LEU A 79 -25.59 17.24 12.87
N SER A 80 -26.09 17.59 11.68
CA SER A 80 -26.79 16.62 10.84
C SER A 80 -25.86 15.45 10.47
N LYS A 81 -26.41 14.29 10.12
CA LYS A 81 -25.59 13.15 9.69
C LYS A 81 -24.65 13.49 8.53
N ALA A 82 -25.10 14.34 7.59
CA ALA A 82 -24.27 14.76 6.47
C ALA A 82 -23.09 15.63 6.92
N GLU A 83 -23.29 16.50 7.90
CA GLU A 83 -22.22 17.31 8.50
C GLU A 83 -21.26 16.45 9.33
N GLN A 84 -21.77 15.48 10.10
CA GLN A 84 -20.93 14.52 10.82
C GLN A 84 -20.03 13.73 9.87
N MET A 85 -20.55 13.26 8.73
CA MET A 85 -19.71 12.53 7.77
C MET A 85 -18.66 13.42 7.09
N LYS A 86 -18.97 14.70 6.85
CA LYS A 86 -17.97 15.68 6.37
C LYS A 86 -16.88 15.92 7.41
N GLU A 87 -17.25 16.01 8.68
CA GLU A 87 -16.29 16.12 9.78
C GLU A 87 -15.39 14.89 9.87
N MET A 88 -15.96 13.69 9.75
CA MET A 88 -15.18 12.45 9.72
C MET A 88 -14.23 12.39 8.52
N GLU A 89 -14.65 12.84 7.34
CA GLU A 89 -13.79 12.93 6.18
C GLU A 89 -12.62 13.91 6.42
N TRP A 90 -12.90 15.09 6.99
CA TRP A 90 -11.86 16.05 7.38
C TRP A 90 -10.89 15.43 8.39
N PHE A 91 -11.41 14.78 9.43
CA PHE A 91 -10.64 14.14 10.49
C PHE A 91 -9.73 13.03 9.94
N MET A 92 -10.26 12.15 9.10
CA MET A 92 -9.49 11.10 8.43
C MET A 92 -8.38 11.68 7.56
N ASN A 93 -8.65 12.78 6.84
CA ASN A 93 -7.66 13.45 6.01
C ASN A 93 -6.52 14.03 6.85
N ALA A 94 -6.84 14.67 7.99
CA ALA A 94 -5.86 15.19 8.92
C ALA A 94 -4.99 14.08 9.55
N ALA A 95 -5.56 12.90 9.77
CA ALA A 95 -4.86 11.77 10.38
C ALA A 95 -3.90 11.02 9.43
N LYS A 96 -4.03 11.20 8.10
CA LYS A 96 -3.23 10.48 7.09
C LYS A 96 -1.72 10.43 7.34
N PRO A 97 -1.03 11.52 7.73
CA PRO A 97 0.42 11.51 7.94
C PRO A 97 0.88 10.62 9.09
N PHE A 98 -0.03 10.28 10.00
CA PHE A 98 0.27 9.57 11.25
C PHE A 98 -0.19 8.12 11.21
N LYS A 99 -0.77 7.65 10.09
CA LYS A 99 -1.27 6.28 9.95
C LYS A 99 -0.19 5.25 10.28
N GLY A 100 -0.52 4.28 11.13
CA GLY A 100 0.41 3.27 11.62
C GLY A 100 1.22 3.69 12.86
N MET A 101 1.07 4.93 13.34
CA MET A 101 1.60 5.31 14.65
C MET A 101 0.89 4.54 15.77
N HIS A 102 1.64 4.32 16.85
CA HIS A 102 1.12 3.81 18.10
C HIS A 102 1.43 4.83 19.20
N ILE A 103 0.39 5.38 19.80
CA ILE A 103 0.44 6.36 20.89
C ILE A 103 0.19 5.59 22.18
N LYS A 104 1.10 5.74 23.15
CA LYS A 104 0.96 5.14 24.47
C LYS A 104 0.59 6.21 25.48
N VAL A 105 -0.59 6.09 26.06
CA VAL A 105 -1.17 7.01 27.05
C VAL A 105 -1.20 6.31 28.40
N VAL A 106 -0.87 7.04 29.46
CA VAL A 106 -1.20 6.62 30.83
C VAL A 106 -2.36 7.48 31.31
N SER A 107 -3.37 6.85 31.91
CA SER A 107 -4.57 7.53 32.37
C SER A 107 -4.92 7.13 33.79
N GLU A 108 -5.54 8.05 34.54
CA GLU A 108 -6.19 7.69 35.79
C GLU A 108 -7.34 6.67 35.55
N THR A 109 -7.51 5.71 36.45
CA THR A 109 -8.64 4.78 36.45
C THR A 109 -9.91 5.45 36.95
N ILE A 110 -10.51 6.29 36.10
CA ILE A 110 -11.86 6.85 36.28
C ILE A 110 -12.78 6.40 35.13
N PRO A 111 -14.12 6.41 35.34
CA PRO A 111 -15.07 5.94 34.33
C PRO A 111 -14.92 6.61 32.95
N THR A 112 -14.57 7.90 32.91
CA THR A 112 -14.35 8.62 31.65
C THR A 112 -13.15 8.06 30.87
N HIS A 113 -12.03 7.81 31.53
CA HIS A 113 -10.84 7.25 30.89
C HIS A 113 -11.01 5.78 30.54
N GLU A 114 -11.83 5.04 31.29
CA GLU A 114 -12.25 3.70 30.85
C GLU A 114 -13.03 3.73 29.54
N TYR A 115 -13.93 4.70 29.39
CA TYR A 115 -14.68 4.89 28.16
C TYR A 115 -13.76 5.30 27.00
N GLU A 116 -12.85 6.24 27.22
CA GLU A 116 -11.83 6.62 26.23
C GLU A 116 -10.99 5.42 25.79
N ALA A 117 -10.47 4.64 26.74
CA ALA A 117 -9.62 3.49 26.49
C ALA A 117 -10.33 2.35 25.76
N LYS A 118 -11.58 2.06 26.12
CA LYS A 118 -12.32 0.89 25.61
C LYS A 118 -13.11 1.20 24.33
N VAL A 119 -13.59 2.44 24.18
CA VAL A 119 -14.52 2.83 23.11
C VAL A 119 -13.86 3.80 22.15
N LEU A 120 -13.43 4.97 22.62
CA LEU A 120 -12.94 6.03 21.73
C LEU A 120 -11.60 5.68 21.08
N ALA A 121 -10.67 5.04 21.80
CA ALA A 121 -9.40 4.57 21.25
C ALA A 121 -9.62 3.56 20.11
N LYS A 122 -10.61 2.67 20.26
CA LYS A 122 -11.00 1.72 19.22
C LYS A 122 -11.62 2.43 18.02
N ALA A 123 -12.54 3.37 18.25
CA ALA A 123 -13.13 4.17 17.18
C ALA A 123 -12.07 4.93 16.38
N PHE A 124 -11.14 5.57 17.10
CA PHE A 124 -10.03 6.30 16.53
C PHE A 124 -9.14 5.39 15.66
N GLU A 125 -8.76 4.20 16.14
CA GLU A 125 -7.97 3.24 15.38
C GLU A 125 -8.71 2.74 14.13
N GLU A 126 -9.99 2.39 14.24
CA GLU A 126 -10.79 1.94 13.09
C GLU A 126 -10.95 3.04 12.01
N ILE A 127 -11.09 4.30 12.42
CA ILE A 127 -11.28 5.44 11.50
C ILE A 127 -9.96 5.90 10.87
N THR A 128 -8.88 5.96 11.65
CA THR A 128 -7.62 6.61 11.24
C THR A 128 -6.51 5.62 10.90
N GLY A 129 -6.54 4.41 11.47
CA GLY A 129 -5.42 3.47 11.46
C GLY A 129 -4.28 3.86 12.42
N ILE A 130 -4.53 4.75 13.38
CA ILE A 130 -3.60 5.13 14.46
C ILE A 130 -4.02 4.40 15.72
N LYS A 131 -3.10 3.67 16.33
CA LYS A 131 -3.38 2.93 17.55
C LYS A 131 -3.15 3.81 18.78
N VAL A 132 -4.08 3.79 19.72
CA VAL A 132 -3.91 4.42 21.03
C VAL A 132 -4.07 3.33 22.09
N SER A 133 -3.08 3.17 22.95
CA SER A 133 -3.17 2.27 24.11
C SER A 133 -3.20 3.09 25.38
N HIS A 134 -4.09 2.71 26.30
CA HIS A 134 -4.20 3.31 27.62
C HIS A 134 -3.68 2.33 28.67
N ASP A 135 -2.80 2.81 29.54
CA ASP A 135 -2.43 2.17 30.79
C ASP A 135 -3.22 2.83 31.92
N LEU A 136 -4.27 2.16 32.39
CA LEU A 136 -5.15 2.68 33.43
C LEU A 136 -4.60 2.34 34.81
N ILE A 137 -4.24 3.36 35.58
CA ILE A 137 -3.65 3.25 36.92
C ILE A 137 -4.23 4.30 37.87
N GLN A 138 -3.92 4.23 39.17
CA GLN A 138 -4.38 5.27 40.10
C GLN A 138 -3.69 6.61 39.86
N GLU A 139 -4.36 7.73 40.17
CA GLU A 139 -3.85 9.10 39.94
C GLU A 139 -2.42 9.29 40.49
N GLY A 140 -2.18 8.82 41.72
CA GLY A 140 -0.87 8.90 42.35
C GLY A 140 0.25 8.25 41.52
N ASP A 141 -0.04 7.10 40.90
CA ASP A 141 0.91 6.38 40.05
C ASP A 141 1.11 7.11 38.70
N VAL A 142 0.09 7.81 38.19
CA VAL A 142 0.21 8.67 36.99
C VAL A 142 1.22 9.78 37.26
N ILE A 143 1.06 10.48 38.39
CA ILE A 143 1.95 11.58 38.80
C ILE A 143 3.38 11.08 39.02
N GLU A 144 3.56 9.94 39.68
CA GLU A 144 4.88 9.34 39.89
C GLU A 144 5.57 9.00 38.55
N LYS A 145 4.83 8.42 37.59
CA LYS A 145 5.37 8.12 36.26
C LYS A 145 5.74 9.38 35.49
N LEU A 146 4.97 10.45 35.61
CA LEU A 146 5.28 11.74 34.99
C LEU A 146 6.55 12.35 35.57
N GLN A 147 6.67 12.36 36.90
CA GLN A 147 7.86 12.83 37.60
C GLN A 147 9.09 12.01 37.23
N THR A 148 8.96 10.69 37.10
CA THR A 148 10.03 9.79 36.67
C THR A 148 10.51 10.12 35.25
N GLN A 149 9.59 10.36 34.31
CA GLN A 149 9.92 10.81 32.96
C GLN A 149 10.69 12.14 32.98
N TRP A 150 10.23 13.13 33.75
CA TRP A 150 10.94 14.42 33.87
C TRP A 150 12.31 14.29 34.49
N ALA A 151 12.44 13.54 35.58
CA ALA A 151 13.72 13.36 36.26
C ALA A 151 14.72 12.58 35.40
N SER A 152 14.25 11.59 34.64
CA SER A 152 15.11 10.75 33.80
C SER A 152 15.42 11.36 32.43
N GLY A 153 14.61 12.31 31.96
CA GLY A 153 14.66 12.84 30.60
C GLY A 153 14.32 11.83 29.50
N LYS A 154 13.77 10.66 29.86
CA LYS A 154 13.40 9.60 28.92
C LYS A 154 11.89 9.60 28.68
N ASN A 155 11.49 9.45 27.41
CA ASN A 155 10.08 9.30 27.08
C ASN A 155 9.59 7.88 27.47
N ILE A 156 8.59 7.80 28.33
CA ILE A 156 7.94 6.58 28.85
C ILE A 156 6.51 6.46 28.26
N TYR A 157 5.79 7.58 28.19
CA TYR A 157 4.45 7.70 27.60
C TYR A 157 4.36 8.96 26.75
N ASP A 158 3.57 8.90 25.67
CA ASP A 158 3.36 10.00 24.75
C ASP A 158 2.34 11.02 25.27
N ALA A 159 1.45 10.59 26.18
CA ALA A 159 0.51 11.46 26.87
C ALA A 159 0.19 10.95 28.28
N TYR A 160 -0.17 11.91 29.13
CA TYR A 160 -0.60 11.71 30.52
C TYR A 160 -1.95 12.42 30.66
N ILE A 161 -2.96 11.71 31.15
CA ILE A 161 -4.30 12.25 31.35
C ILE A 161 -4.87 11.84 32.71
#